data_AF-A0A1Q9BYZ4-F1
#
_entry.id   AF-A0A1Q9BYZ4-F1
#
_cell.length_a   1.000
_cell.length_b   1.000
_cell.length_c   1.000
_cell.angle_alpha   90.00
_cell.angle_beta   90.00
_cell.angle_gamma   90.00
#
_symmetry.space_group_name_H-M   'P 1'
#
loop_
_entity.id
_entity.type
_entity.pdbx_description
1 polymer ?
#
loop_
_entity_poly.entity_id
_entity_poly.type
_entity_poly.pdbx_seq_one_letter_code
_entity_poly.pdbx_strand_id
1 'polypeptide(L)'
;MGDADSSKRPRLDEGPQELSRTYERALAEASMQLKGQSSLRLPWEKGIYAEIFSGSELPKMPSLPVPVALPAGDVTRPGESREDVLKHSSDPLQKFDTAIYKNCVRRSSVEAGGRPSTDREAVYRRWLCVLGHNLAGSKIGELIAEGASEPLLLISEALEGKSTSTMLKRVRFTARMLTWAGEQSVTFFPLKLSLVLDFMRFLGTASGKSQCSETINFLIHVMGVYADPDIMKHPVIKGLIRGSQMSSVDVRQSRVLTVSEVLALEDMLGDESLDPVD
;
A
#
# COMPACT_ATOMS: atom_id res chain seq x y z
N MET A 1 19.34 -74.02 -40.24
CA MET A 1 19.60 -74.70 -38.95
C MET A 1 20.91 -74.14 -38.42
N GLY A 2 20.85 -73.32 -37.37
CA GLY A 2 22.03 -72.74 -36.71
C GLY A 2 22.02 -71.22 -36.64
N ASP A 3 21.37 -70.71 -35.59
CA ASP A 3 21.40 -69.33 -35.05
C ASP A 3 22.77 -68.88 -34.52
N ALA A 4 22.79 -67.60 -34.11
CA ALA A 4 23.69 -66.89 -33.18
C ALA A 4 24.72 -65.98 -33.88
N ASP A 5 24.50 -64.66 -33.93
CA ASP A 5 24.55 -63.69 -32.81
C ASP A 5 25.98 -63.51 -32.26
N SER A 6 26.56 -62.34 -32.56
CA SER A 6 27.69 -61.81 -31.80
C SER A 6 27.58 -60.29 -31.71
N SER A 7 26.71 -59.88 -30.80
CA SER A 7 26.95 -58.88 -29.75
C SER A 7 27.70 -57.60 -30.17
N LYS A 8 26.90 -56.57 -30.45
CA LYS A 8 27.25 -55.19 -30.10
C LYS A 8 27.55 -55.13 -28.59
N ARG A 9 28.79 -54.79 -28.23
CA ARG A 9 29.14 -54.41 -26.85
C ARG A 9 28.36 -53.13 -26.48
N PRO A 10 27.58 -53.09 -25.38
CA PRO A 10 27.08 -51.84 -24.86
C PRO A 10 28.24 -51.10 -24.18
N ARG A 11 28.45 -49.84 -24.56
CA ARG A 11 29.36 -48.93 -23.85
C ARG A 11 28.73 -48.62 -22.49
N LEU A 12 29.35 -49.13 -21.43
CA LEU A 12 29.19 -48.62 -20.07
C LEU A 12 30.06 -47.37 -19.96
N ASP A 13 29.42 -46.20 -19.94
CA ASP A 13 30.00 -44.96 -19.43
C ASP A 13 28.87 -43.93 -19.26
N GLU A 14 27.98 -44.19 -18.31
CA GLU A 14 27.11 -43.14 -17.75
C GLU A 14 27.90 -42.48 -16.61
N GLY A 15 28.37 -41.26 -16.85
CA GLY A 15 29.24 -40.54 -15.93
C GLY A 15 28.55 -40.16 -14.61
N PRO A 16 29.32 -39.75 -13.59
CA PRO A 16 28.79 -39.36 -12.27
C PRO A 16 27.78 -38.21 -12.30
N GLN A 17 27.72 -37.44 -13.41
CA GLN A 17 26.76 -36.37 -13.61
C GLN A 17 25.36 -36.87 -14.03
N GLU A 18 25.25 -38.02 -14.70
CA GLU A 18 23.95 -38.62 -15.07
C GLU A 18 23.30 -39.30 -13.87
N LEU A 19 24.10 -39.93 -13.00
CA LEU A 19 23.64 -40.46 -11.70
C LEU A 19 23.15 -39.34 -10.77
N SER A 20 23.82 -38.18 -10.72
CA SER A 20 23.33 -37.02 -9.94
C SER A 20 21.98 -36.51 -10.48
N ARG A 21 21.84 -36.39 -11.80
CA ARG A 21 20.61 -35.90 -12.44
C ARG A 21 19.44 -36.86 -12.28
N THR A 22 19.68 -38.17 -12.39
CA THR A 22 18.65 -39.19 -12.16
C THR A 22 18.24 -39.26 -10.69
N TYR A 23 19.20 -39.09 -9.77
CA TYR A 23 18.95 -39.01 -8.33
C TYR A 23 18.15 -37.76 -7.93
N GLU A 24 18.52 -36.58 -8.46
CA GLU A 24 17.80 -35.32 -8.25
C GLU A 24 16.37 -35.39 -8.81
N ARG A 25 16.19 -36.03 -9.97
CA ARG A 25 14.86 -36.26 -10.56
C ARG A 25 14.01 -37.20 -9.70
N ALA A 26 14.60 -38.27 -9.18
CA ALA A 26 13.91 -39.20 -8.28
C ALA A 26 13.53 -38.53 -6.94
N LEU A 27 14.40 -37.67 -6.38
CA LEU A 27 14.08 -36.88 -5.19
C LEU A 27 12.97 -35.85 -5.45
N ALA A 28 12.95 -35.22 -6.62
CA ALA A 28 11.91 -34.29 -7.02
C ALA A 28 10.55 -34.98 -7.18
N GLU A 29 10.51 -36.15 -7.85
CA GLU A 29 9.29 -36.95 -7.98
C GLU A 29 8.79 -37.48 -6.63
N ALA A 30 9.68 -37.99 -5.76
CA ALA A 30 9.32 -38.42 -4.42
C ALA A 30 8.79 -37.27 -3.55
N SER A 31 9.39 -36.07 -3.65
CA SER A 31 8.94 -34.88 -2.94
C SER A 31 7.60 -34.36 -3.45
N MET A 32 7.32 -34.50 -4.75
CA MET A 32 6.01 -34.18 -5.33
C MET A 32 4.93 -35.16 -4.90
N GLN A 33 5.25 -36.46 -4.79
CA GLN A 33 4.32 -37.47 -4.27
C GLN A 33 4.00 -37.25 -2.78
N LEU A 34 4.96 -36.80 -1.98
CA LEU A 34 4.75 -36.50 -0.55
C LEU A 34 3.88 -35.24 -0.33
N LYS A 35 4.02 -34.22 -1.19
CA LYS A 35 3.19 -32.99 -1.11
C LYS A 35 1.73 -33.19 -1.55
N GLY A 36 1.43 -34.26 -2.29
CA GLY A 36 0.07 -34.66 -2.63
C GLY A 36 -0.68 -35.42 -1.52
N GLN A 37 0.00 -35.79 -0.43
CA GLN A 37 -0.55 -36.62 0.66
C GLN A 37 -0.67 -35.90 2.01
N SER A 38 -0.75 -34.57 2.03
CA SER A 38 -1.22 -33.89 3.24
C SER A 38 -2.75 -33.99 3.31
N SER A 39 -3.28 -34.97 4.05
CA SER A 39 -4.71 -35.07 4.38
C SER A 39 -5.13 -34.03 5.43
N LEU A 40 -4.72 -32.77 5.25
CA LEU A 40 -5.08 -31.67 6.12
C LEU A 40 -6.50 -31.27 5.81
N ARG A 41 -7.43 -31.86 6.56
CA ARG A 41 -8.84 -31.46 6.51
C ARG A 41 -9.01 -30.05 7.05
N LEU A 42 -9.70 -29.23 6.29
CA LEU A 42 -9.95 -27.83 6.61
C LEU A 42 -10.91 -27.72 7.80
N PRO A 43 -10.92 -26.61 8.55
CA PRO A 43 -11.73 -26.50 9.77
C PRO A 43 -13.24 -26.69 9.54
N TRP A 44 -13.75 -26.31 8.36
CA TRP A 44 -15.14 -26.51 7.95
C TRP A 44 -15.45 -27.95 7.50
N GLU A 45 -14.43 -28.79 7.34
CA GLU A 45 -14.57 -30.22 7.04
C GLU A 45 -14.60 -31.09 8.32
N LYS A 46 -14.67 -30.45 9.51
CA LYS A 46 -14.69 -31.12 10.82
C LYS A 46 -15.84 -30.61 11.70
N GLY A 47 -16.41 -31.52 12.49
CA GLY A 47 -17.40 -31.21 13.54
C GLY A 47 -18.70 -30.61 13.01
N ILE A 48 -19.38 -29.81 13.84
CA ILE A 48 -20.67 -29.16 13.52
C ILE A 48 -20.59 -28.33 12.23
N TYR A 49 -19.43 -27.76 11.91
CA TYR A 49 -19.24 -27.01 10.68
C TYR A 49 -19.37 -27.88 9.43
N ALA A 50 -18.95 -29.14 9.49
CA ALA A 50 -19.15 -30.06 8.36
C ALA A 50 -20.64 -30.29 8.10
N GLU A 51 -21.48 -30.37 9.14
CA GLU A 51 -22.93 -30.51 8.98
C GLU A 51 -23.56 -29.25 8.37
N ILE A 52 -23.12 -28.07 8.80
CA ILE A 52 -23.61 -26.77 8.27
C ILE A 52 -23.30 -26.63 6.78
N PHE A 53 -22.13 -27.10 6.32
CA PHE A 53 -21.64 -26.89 4.96
C PHE A 53 -21.73 -28.12 4.04
N SER A 54 -22.24 -29.26 4.52
CA SER A 54 -22.31 -30.54 3.78
C SER A 54 -23.29 -30.58 2.61
N GLY A 55 -24.20 -29.60 2.50
CA GLY A 55 -25.27 -29.58 1.49
C GLY A 55 -25.08 -28.61 0.32
N SER A 56 -24.01 -27.80 0.31
CA SER A 56 -23.74 -26.87 -0.78
C SER A 56 -22.71 -27.49 -1.72
N GLU A 57 -23.12 -27.80 -2.96
CA GLU A 57 -22.16 -28.01 -4.04
C GLU A 57 -21.33 -26.73 -4.18
N LEU A 58 -20.14 -26.73 -3.59
CA LEU A 58 -19.20 -25.63 -3.73
C LEU A 58 -18.93 -25.45 -5.22
N PRO A 59 -19.13 -24.24 -5.79
CA PRO A 59 -18.81 -24.00 -7.18
C PRO A 59 -17.34 -24.38 -7.41
N LYS A 60 -17.08 -25.19 -8.44
CA LYS A 60 -15.73 -25.60 -8.85
C LYS A 60 -14.83 -24.37 -8.93
N MET A 61 -13.95 -24.23 -7.94
CA MET A 61 -13.01 -23.12 -7.88
C MET A 61 -12.14 -23.20 -9.15
N PRO A 62 -11.96 -22.09 -9.89
CA PRO A 62 -11.05 -22.10 -11.03
C PRO A 62 -9.65 -22.44 -10.52
N SER A 63 -9.06 -23.52 -11.04
CA SER A 63 -7.70 -23.89 -10.71
C SER A 63 -6.77 -22.84 -11.32
N LEU A 64 -6.26 -21.95 -10.47
CA LEU A 64 -5.13 -21.11 -10.85
C LEU A 64 -3.91 -22.02 -11.07
N PRO A 65 -3.11 -21.80 -12.13
CA PRO A 65 -1.86 -22.53 -12.28
C PRO A 65 -1.02 -22.33 -11.02
N VAL A 66 -0.70 -23.43 -10.35
CA VAL A 66 0.14 -23.44 -9.16
C VAL A 66 1.48 -22.82 -9.57
N PRO A 67 1.91 -21.69 -8.97
CA PRO A 67 3.25 -21.19 -9.19
C PRO A 67 4.20 -22.32 -8.82
N VAL A 68 5.10 -22.69 -9.74
CA VAL A 68 6.17 -23.64 -9.45
C VAL A 68 6.86 -23.13 -8.18
N ALA A 69 6.66 -23.83 -7.07
CA ALA A 69 7.35 -23.51 -5.83
C ALA A 69 8.82 -23.74 -6.11
N LEU A 70 9.56 -22.63 -6.24
CA LEU A 70 11.02 -22.69 -6.23
C LEU A 70 11.43 -23.46 -4.97
N PRO A 71 12.38 -24.40 -5.07
CA PRO A 71 12.82 -25.16 -3.92
C PRO A 71 13.21 -24.18 -2.82
N ALA A 72 12.85 -24.51 -1.58
CA ALA A 72 13.32 -23.83 -0.38
C ALA A 72 14.81 -24.14 -0.19
N GLY A 73 15.63 -23.64 -1.11
CA GLY A 73 17.06 -23.47 -0.98
C GLY A 73 17.29 -21.98 -0.97
N ASP A 74 17.91 -21.50 0.10
CA ASP A 74 18.44 -20.15 0.33
C ASP A 74 18.08 -19.13 -0.75
N VAL A 75 17.12 -18.25 -0.43
CA VAL A 75 16.76 -17.09 -1.26
C VAL A 75 17.98 -16.18 -1.36
N THR A 76 18.85 -16.52 -2.29
CA THR A 76 19.96 -15.69 -2.72
C THR A 76 19.43 -14.80 -3.82
N ARG A 77 19.69 -13.49 -3.73
CA ARG A 77 19.20 -12.51 -4.71
C ARG A 77 19.72 -12.88 -6.12
N PRO A 78 19.03 -12.50 -7.21
CA PRO A 78 19.62 -12.57 -8.55
C PRO A 78 20.85 -11.65 -8.60
N GLY A 79 22.05 -12.22 -8.64
CA GLY A 79 23.32 -11.49 -8.72
C GLY A 79 24.20 -11.51 -7.46
N GLU A 80 23.79 -12.16 -6.37
CA GLU A 80 24.66 -12.33 -5.20
C GLU A 80 25.41 -13.67 -5.26
N SER A 81 26.73 -13.61 -5.09
CA SER A 81 27.55 -14.81 -4.95
C SER A 81 27.48 -15.32 -3.51
N ARG A 82 27.66 -16.64 -3.31
CA ARG A 82 27.70 -17.28 -1.98
C ARG A 82 28.76 -16.66 -1.05
N GLU A 83 29.76 -15.99 -1.62
CA GLU A 83 30.84 -15.30 -0.92
C GLU A 83 30.39 -13.94 -0.35
N ASP A 84 29.37 -13.30 -0.94
CA ASP A 84 28.81 -12.04 -0.45
C ASP A 84 27.93 -12.27 0.80
N VAL A 85 27.24 -13.40 0.85
CA VAL A 85 26.43 -13.83 2.01
C VAL A 85 27.32 -14.10 3.24
N LEU A 86 28.52 -14.66 3.04
CA LEU A 86 29.48 -14.96 4.10
C LEU A 86 30.25 -13.71 4.59
N LYS A 87 30.44 -12.72 3.71
CA LYS A 87 31.00 -11.41 4.10
C LYS A 87 30.03 -10.57 4.92
N HIS A 88 28.72 -10.74 4.72
CA HIS A 88 27.70 -10.11 5.55
C HIS A 88 27.44 -10.84 6.89
N SER A 89 27.97 -12.05 7.06
CA SER A 89 27.76 -12.87 8.27
C SER A 89 28.94 -12.81 9.26
N SER A 90 29.89 -11.89 9.09
CA SER A 90 31.08 -11.81 9.94
C SER A 90 31.39 -10.38 10.40
N ASP A 91 30.42 -9.74 11.07
CA ASP A 91 30.73 -8.84 12.19
C ASP A 91 29.49 -8.60 13.08
N PRO A 92 29.38 -9.21 14.27
CA PRO A 92 28.29 -8.92 15.20
C PRO A 92 28.42 -7.53 15.86
N LEU A 93 29.48 -6.77 15.57
CA LEU A 93 29.76 -5.46 16.15
C LEU A 93 30.15 -4.42 15.10
N GLN A 94 29.47 -4.39 13.96
CA GLN A 94 29.42 -3.15 13.19
C GLN A 94 28.61 -2.16 14.01
N LYS A 95 29.32 -1.40 14.86
CA LYS A 95 28.78 -0.29 15.65
C LYS A 95 28.09 0.66 14.68
N PHE A 96 26.79 0.52 14.55
CA PHE A 96 25.96 1.55 13.97
C PHE A 96 26.03 2.71 14.97
N ASP A 97 26.94 3.66 14.74
CA ASP A 97 27.09 4.89 15.54
C ASP A 97 25.77 5.69 15.64
N THR A 98 24.78 5.31 14.84
CA THR A 98 23.40 5.76 14.97
C THR A 98 22.47 4.56 14.77
N ALA A 99 21.64 4.30 15.78
CA ALA A 99 20.65 3.24 15.71
C ALA A 99 19.80 3.35 14.43
N ILE A 100 19.63 2.23 13.71
CA ILE A 100 19.03 2.17 12.36
C ILE A 100 17.65 2.85 12.31
N TYR A 101 16.92 2.87 13.43
CA TYR A 101 15.64 3.57 13.54
C TYR A 101 15.74 5.10 13.38
N LYS A 102 16.89 5.75 13.63
CA LYS A 102 17.10 7.19 13.37
C LYS A 102 17.03 7.52 11.87
N ASN A 103 17.27 6.55 10.99
CA ASN A 103 17.15 6.71 9.54
C ASN A 103 15.77 6.26 9.01
N CYS A 104 15.08 5.38 9.74
CA CYS A 104 13.74 4.89 9.38
C CYS A 104 12.61 5.79 9.91
N VAL A 105 12.83 6.42 11.06
CA VAL A 105 12.02 7.52 11.56
C VAL A 105 12.72 8.78 11.11
N ARG A 106 12.23 9.43 10.05
CA ARG A 106 12.53 10.85 9.89
C ARG A 106 12.12 11.50 11.21
N ARG A 107 13.09 11.80 12.09
CA ARG A 107 12.90 12.81 13.13
C ARG A 107 12.46 14.03 12.34
N SER A 108 11.15 14.28 12.29
CA SER A 108 10.67 15.63 12.11
C SER A 108 11.35 16.36 13.25
N SER A 109 12.40 17.12 12.95
CA SER A 109 13.00 18.04 13.88
C SER A 109 11.83 18.90 14.39
N VAL A 110 11.33 18.57 15.58
CA VAL A 110 10.48 19.49 16.32
C VAL A 110 11.49 20.40 16.96
N GLU A 111 12.04 21.31 16.15
CA GLU A 111 12.60 22.52 16.71
C GLU A 111 11.50 23.14 17.56
N ALA A 112 11.84 23.47 18.79
CA ALA A 112 11.05 24.31 19.67
C ALA A 112 10.89 25.68 18.99
N GLY A 113 9.90 25.75 18.10
CA GLY A 113 9.77 26.79 17.08
C GLY A 113 8.59 26.49 16.18
N GLY A 114 7.41 26.31 16.79
CA GLY A 114 6.13 26.22 16.10
C GLY A 114 5.93 24.95 15.26
N ARG A 115 5.45 23.86 15.88
CA ARG A 115 4.48 23.02 15.16
C ARG A 115 3.45 24.00 14.57
N PRO A 116 3.17 24.01 13.24
CA PRO A 116 1.95 24.66 12.78
C PRO A 116 0.86 23.98 13.56
N SER A 117 0.27 24.71 14.49
CA SER A 117 -0.52 24.13 15.55
C SER A 117 -1.51 23.17 14.89
N THR A 118 -1.49 21.90 15.31
CA THR A 118 -2.62 20.98 15.10
C THR A 118 -3.82 21.42 15.94
N ASP A 119 -3.79 22.67 16.41
CA ASP A 119 -4.93 23.40 16.87
C ASP A 119 -5.98 23.38 15.77
N ARG A 120 -7.09 22.78 16.15
CA ARG A 120 -8.22 22.51 15.28
C ARG A 120 -8.77 23.82 14.70
N GLU A 121 -8.68 24.91 15.46
CA GLU A 121 -9.08 26.24 15.03
C GLU A 121 -8.21 26.76 13.87
N ALA A 122 -6.89 26.52 13.90
CA ALA A 122 -6.00 26.88 12.79
C ALA A 122 -6.38 26.14 11.49
N VAL A 123 -6.89 24.90 11.59
CA VAL A 123 -7.43 24.16 10.44
C VAL A 123 -8.72 24.78 9.94
N TYR A 124 -9.62 25.22 10.84
CA TYR A 124 -10.84 25.94 10.47
C TYR A 124 -10.55 27.25 9.75
N ARG A 125 -9.59 28.05 10.23
CA ARG A 125 -9.15 29.29 9.56
C ARG A 125 -8.64 29.03 8.13
N ARG A 126 -7.96 27.90 7.89
CA ARG A 126 -7.53 27.52 6.54
C ARG A 126 -8.72 27.18 5.64
N TRP A 127 -9.74 26.52 6.16
CA TRP A 127 -10.97 26.25 5.42
C TRP A 127 -11.71 27.53 5.07
N LEU A 128 -11.80 28.47 6.01
CA LEU A 128 -12.37 29.79 5.76
C LEU A 128 -11.62 30.51 4.62
N CYS A 129 -10.28 30.49 4.64
CA CYS A 129 -9.46 31.07 3.58
C CYS A 129 -9.70 30.41 2.21
N VAL A 130 -9.78 29.08 2.17
CA VAL A 130 -10.07 28.31 0.95
C VAL A 130 -11.44 28.69 0.37
N LEU A 131 -12.49 28.76 1.19
CA LEU A 131 -13.81 29.19 0.73
C LEU A 131 -13.84 30.67 0.34
N GLY A 132 -13.04 31.50 1.00
CA GLY A 132 -12.91 32.93 0.71
C GLY A 132 -12.46 33.24 -0.72
N HIS A 133 -11.86 32.29 -1.44
CA HIS A 133 -11.56 32.46 -2.87
C HIS A 133 -12.83 32.65 -3.72
N ASN A 134 -13.94 32.00 -3.36
CA ASN A 134 -15.25 32.24 -3.96
C ASN A 134 -16.34 31.76 -3.00
N LEU A 135 -16.86 32.68 -2.18
CA LEU A 135 -17.90 32.38 -1.19
C LEU A 135 -19.20 31.92 -1.84
N ALA A 136 -19.59 32.52 -2.97
CA ALA A 136 -20.77 32.12 -3.75
C ALA A 136 -20.63 30.72 -4.41
N GLY A 137 -19.44 30.11 -4.34
CA GLY A 137 -19.20 28.76 -4.85
C GLY A 137 -19.66 27.64 -3.90
N SER A 138 -20.19 27.95 -2.71
CA SER A 138 -20.60 26.95 -1.73
C SER A 138 -21.73 27.42 -0.83
N LYS A 139 -22.56 26.48 -0.36
CA LYS A 139 -23.66 26.77 0.59
C LYS A 139 -23.17 27.40 1.89
N ILE A 140 -22.05 26.90 2.44
CA ILE A 140 -21.45 27.46 3.66
C ILE A 140 -20.89 28.86 3.39
N GLY A 141 -20.25 29.05 2.23
CA GLY A 141 -19.71 30.35 1.83
C GLY A 141 -20.79 31.41 1.64
N GLU A 142 -21.97 31.03 1.11
CA GLU A 142 -23.13 31.93 1.01
C GLU A 142 -23.59 32.41 2.39
N LEU A 143 -23.75 31.51 3.37
CA LEU A 143 -24.08 31.88 4.75
C LEU A 143 -23.06 32.85 5.36
N ILE A 144 -21.77 32.66 5.06
CA ILE A 144 -20.70 33.57 5.49
C ILE A 144 -20.84 34.93 4.80
N ALA A 145 -21.11 34.95 3.49
CA ALA A 145 -21.27 36.17 2.71
C ALA A 145 -22.52 36.98 3.10
N GLU A 146 -23.58 36.31 3.55
CA GLU A 146 -24.82 36.92 4.09
C GLU A 146 -24.61 37.64 5.43
N GLY A 147 -23.39 37.58 6.00
CA GLY A 147 -23.02 38.33 7.19
C GLY A 147 -23.09 37.51 8.48
N ALA A 148 -22.77 36.21 8.42
CA ALA A 148 -22.63 35.39 9.62
C ALA A 148 -21.74 36.07 10.67
N SER A 149 -22.26 36.26 11.88
CA SER A 149 -21.55 36.92 12.98
C SER A 149 -20.27 36.16 13.38
N GLU A 150 -20.27 34.83 13.22
CA GLU A 150 -19.13 33.97 13.55
C GLU A 150 -18.85 32.96 12.41
N PRO A 151 -18.12 33.36 11.35
CA PRO A 151 -17.82 32.48 10.21
C PRO A 151 -17.06 31.21 10.60
N LEU A 152 -16.22 31.29 11.64
CA LEU A 152 -15.47 30.13 12.14
C LEU A 152 -16.36 29.10 12.81
N LEU A 153 -17.45 29.51 13.45
CA LEU A 153 -18.40 28.61 14.09
C LEU A 153 -19.08 27.74 13.02
N LEU A 154 -19.57 28.35 11.94
CA LEU A 154 -20.17 27.62 10.80
C LEU A 154 -19.20 26.59 10.19
N ILE A 155 -17.94 26.97 10.03
CA ILE A 155 -16.90 26.05 9.54
C ILE A 155 -16.68 24.91 10.53
N SER A 156 -16.68 25.21 11.82
CA SER A 156 -16.48 24.19 12.86
C SER A 156 -17.63 23.19 12.93
N GLU A 157 -18.88 23.65 12.78
CA GLU A 157 -20.09 22.83 12.76
C GLU A 157 -20.12 21.93 11.52
N ALA A 158 -19.81 22.47 10.33
CA ALA A 158 -19.75 21.68 9.10
C ALA A 158 -18.67 20.58 9.14
N LEU A 159 -17.60 20.81 9.91
CA LEU A 159 -16.46 19.92 10.05
C LEU A 159 -16.53 19.03 11.30
N GLU A 160 -17.63 19.11 12.05
CA GLU A 160 -17.84 18.30 13.24
C GLU A 160 -17.84 16.80 12.89
N GLY A 161 -17.31 15.97 13.80
CA GLY A 161 -17.15 14.53 13.57
C GLY A 161 -16.05 14.15 12.56
N LYS A 162 -15.34 15.11 11.94
CA LYS A 162 -14.15 14.84 11.11
C LYS A 162 -12.87 14.93 11.94
N SER A 163 -11.93 14.00 11.71
CA SER A 163 -10.62 14.05 12.37
C SER A 163 -9.79 15.23 11.87
N THR A 164 -9.01 15.84 12.78
CA THR A 164 -8.14 16.98 12.44
C THR A 164 -7.14 16.66 11.33
N SER A 165 -6.63 15.43 11.30
CA SER A 165 -5.76 14.94 10.24
C SER A 165 -6.45 14.91 8.87
N THR A 166 -7.69 14.43 8.80
CA THR A 166 -8.48 14.39 7.55
C THR A 166 -8.75 15.80 7.06
N MET A 167 -9.26 16.68 7.92
CA MET A 167 -9.54 18.07 7.56
C MET A 167 -8.30 18.78 7.03
N LEU A 168 -7.17 18.60 7.73
CA LEU A 168 -5.89 19.18 7.33
C LEU A 168 -5.37 18.63 6.00
N LYS A 169 -5.54 17.33 5.75
CA LYS A 169 -5.16 16.69 4.49
C LYS A 169 -5.97 17.27 3.33
N ARG A 170 -7.29 17.39 3.51
CA ARG A 170 -8.23 17.89 2.50
C ARG A 170 -8.02 19.38 2.22
N VAL A 171 -7.90 20.22 3.24
CA VAL A 171 -7.69 21.67 3.03
C VAL A 171 -6.37 21.97 2.32
N ARG A 172 -5.29 21.24 2.65
CA ARG A 172 -4.00 21.37 1.95
C ARG A 172 -4.11 20.97 0.49
N PHE A 173 -4.84 19.90 0.21
CA PHE A 173 -5.05 19.44 -1.16
C PHE A 173 -5.93 20.43 -1.94
N THR A 174 -6.94 21.02 -1.31
CA THR A 174 -7.75 22.10 -1.90
C THR A 174 -6.94 23.36 -2.16
N ALA A 175 -6.06 23.77 -1.24
CA ALA A 175 -5.16 24.89 -1.47
C ALA A 175 -4.26 24.67 -2.70
N ARG A 176 -3.79 23.43 -2.91
CA ARG A 176 -3.06 23.07 -4.14
C ARG A 176 -3.95 23.18 -5.40
N MET A 177 -5.21 22.76 -5.34
CA MET A 177 -6.17 22.93 -6.44
C MET A 177 -6.36 24.42 -6.79
N LEU A 178 -6.55 25.26 -5.78
CA LEU A 178 -6.72 26.71 -5.97
C LEU A 178 -5.45 27.38 -6.50
N THR A 179 -4.28 26.98 -6.01
CA THR A 179 -2.99 27.51 -6.50
C THR A 179 -2.82 27.19 -7.99
N TRP A 180 -3.05 25.93 -8.37
CA TRP A 180 -3.01 25.52 -9.78
C TRP A 180 -4.04 26.28 -10.63
N ALA A 181 -5.26 26.48 -10.13
CA ALA A 181 -6.28 27.24 -10.85
C ALA A 181 -5.87 28.71 -11.05
N GLY A 182 -5.26 29.32 -10.03
CA GLY A 182 -4.69 30.68 -10.11
C GLY A 182 -3.58 30.78 -11.14
N GLU A 183 -2.70 29.78 -11.23
CA GLU A 183 -1.67 29.71 -12.28
C GLU A 183 -2.28 29.62 -13.69
N GLN A 184 -3.46 28.98 -13.82
CA GLN A 184 -4.23 28.93 -15.07
C GLN A 184 -5.15 30.15 -15.26
N SER A 185 -5.11 31.14 -14.36
CA SER A 185 -5.99 32.32 -14.36
C SER A 185 -7.50 31.98 -14.38
N VAL A 186 -7.90 30.90 -13.71
CA VAL A 186 -9.30 30.45 -13.59
C VAL A 186 -9.70 30.25 -12.14
N THR A 187 -10.99 30.39 -11.84
CA THR A 187 -11.55 30.11 -10.52
C THR A 187 -11.92 28.63 -10.41
N PHE A 188 -11.47 27.95 -9.35
CA PHE A 188 -11.77 26.52 -9.18
C PHE A 188 -13.17 26.22 -8.67
N PHE A 189 -13.80 27.16 -7.96
CA PHE A 189 -15.17 27.05 -7.47
C PHE A 189 -16.11 27.92 -8.31
N PRO A 190 -17.33 27.45 -8.61
CA PRO A 190 -17.87 26.11 -8.35
C PRO A 190 -17.15 25.02 -9.18
N LEU A 191 -17.26 23.76 -8.75
CA LEU A 191 -16.55 22.63 -9.35
C LEU A 191 -17.16 22.26 -10.71
N LYS A 192 -16.44 22.59 -11.78
CA LYS A 192 -16.79 22.23 -13.16
C LYS A 192 -16.07 20.96 -13.60
N LEU A 193 -16.76 20.11 -14.37
CA LEU A 193 -16.21 18.85 -14.87
C LEU A 193 -14.92 19.03 -15.68
N SER A 194 -14.88 20.02 -16.57
CA SER A 194 -13.70 20.32 -17.40
C SER A 194 -12.47 20.60 -16.53
N LEU A 195 -12.63 21.48 -15.54
CA LEU A 195 -11.54 21.90 -14.69
C LEU A 195 -11.04 20.78 -13.77
N VAL A 196 -11.95 19.96 -13.26
CA VAL A 196 -11.59 18.76 -12.49
C VAL A 196 -10.80 17.76 -13.36
N LEU A 197 -11.22 17.55 -14.60
CA LEU A 197 -10.52 16.65 -15.52
C LEU A 197 -9.11 17.16 -15.83
N ASP A 198 -8.97 18.45 -16.10
CA ASP A 198 -7.67 19.07 -16.39
C ASP A 198 -6.74 19.00 -15.18
N PHE A 199 -7.26 19.27 -13.98
CA PHE A 199 -6.48 19.09 -12.76
C PHE A 199 -6.09 17.61 -12.54
N MET A 200 -7.00 16.66 -12.75
CA MET A 200 -6.67 15.22 -12.62
C MET A 200 -5.63 14.76 -13.64
N ARG A 201 -5.59 15.34 -14.84
CA ARG A 201 -4.54 15.07 -15.84
C ARG A 201 -3.19 15.65 -15.41
N PHE A 202 -3.19 16.84 -14.82
CA PHE A 202 -2.01 17.43 -14.20
C PHE A 202 -1.46 16.56 -13.04
N LEU A 203 -2.34 15.90 -12.28
CA LEU A 203 -1.94 14.94 -11.24
C LEU A 203 -1.38 13.66 -11.87
N GLY A 204 -0.09 13.66 -12.19
CA GLY A 204 0.59 12.52 -12.84
C GLY A 204 0.58 11.20 -12.06
N THR A 205 0.20 11.17 -10.78
CA THR A 205 0.25 9.97 -9.92
C THR A 205 -1.12 9.41 -9.57
N ALA A 206 -1.19 8.09 -9.38
CA ALA A 206 -2.42 7.39 -8.95
C ALA A 206 -2.90 7.85 -7.57
N SER A 207 -1.96 7.98 -6.62
CA SER A 207 -2.24 8.53 -5.29
C SER A 207 -2.80 9.95 -5.38
N GLY A 208 -2.24 10.80 -6.25
CA GLY A 208 -2.75 12.15 -6.49
C GLY A 208 -4.20 12.15 -6.96
N LYS A 209 -4.54 11.33 -7.97
CA LYS A 209 -5.92 11.22 -8.48
C LYS A 209 -6.91 10.66 -7.45
N SER A 210 -6.48 9.68 -6.64
CA SER A 210 -7.27 9.18 -5.50
C SER A 210 -7.52 10.28 -4.46
N GLN A 211 -6.49 11.02 -4.07
CA GLN A 211 -6.63 12.14 -3.14
C GLN A 211 -7.51 13.27 -3.71
N CYS A 212 -7.47 13.50 -5.02
CA CYS A 212 -8.36 14.45 -5.70
C CYS A 212 -9.82 14.01 -5.61
N SER A 213 -10.11 12.75 -5.92
CA SER A 213 -11.45 12.18 -5.80
C SER A 213 -12.02 12.31 -4.38
N GLU A 214 -11.23 11.92 -3.38
CA GLU A 214 -11.61 12.04 -1.97
C GLU A 214 -11.84 13.49 -1.55
N THR A 215 -11.04 14.43 -2.08
CA THR A 215 -11.15 15.85 -1.75
C THR A 215 -12.35 16.51 -2.43
N ILE A 216 -12.65 16.15 -3.69
CA ILE A 216 -13.86 16.64 -4.36
C ILE A 216 -15.11 16.16 -3.64
N ASN A 217 -15.19 14.87 -3.27
CA ASN A 217 -16.30 14.36 -2.47
C ASN A 217 -16.41 15.10 -1.13
N PHE A 218 -15.28 15.41 -0.48
CA PHE A 218 -15.28 16.20 0.75
C PHE A 218 -15.82 17.63 0.53
N LEU A 219 -15.40 18.30 -0.56
CA LEU A 219 -15.88 19.63 -0.90
C LEU A 219 -17.39 19.65 -1.16
N ILE A 220 -17.91 18.67 -1.91
CA ILE A 220 -19.34 18.57 -2.24
C ILE A 220 -20.17 18.24 -1.00
N HIS A 221 -19.80 17.19 -0.26
CA HIS A 221 -20.66 16.61 0.78
C HIS A 221 -20.44 17.18 2.18
N VAL A 222 -19.27 17.74 2.46
CA VAL A 222 -18.95 18.33 3.78
C VAL A 222 -18.97 19.84 3.71
N MET A 223 -18.26 20.43 2.74
CA MET A 223 -18.18 21.89 2.63
C MET A 223 -19.31 22.52 1.81
N GLY A 224 -20.18 21.70 1.21
CA GLY A 224 -21.32 22.18 0.42
C GLY A 224 -20.94 22.98 -0.82
N VAL A 225 -19.77 22.71 -1.41
CA VAL A 225 -19.32 23.36 -2.65
C VAL A 225 -20.20 22.91 -3.81
N TYR A 226 -20.70 23.87 -4.59
CA TYR A 226 -21.48 23.58 -5.78
C TYR A 226 -20.63 22.88 -6.83
N ALA A 227 -21.22 21.88 -7.49
CA ALA A 227 -20.56 21.09 -8.50
C ALA A 227 -21.54 20.71 -9.61
N ASP A 228 -21.00 20.45 -10.80
CA ASP A 228 -21.77 19.81 -11.86
C ASP A 228 -22.42 18.51 -11.36
N PRO A 229 -23.68 18.22 -11.72
CA PRO A 229 -24.37 17.02 -11.27
C PRO A 229 -23.57 15.77 -11.59
N ASP A 230 -23.44 14.89 -10.60
CA ASP A 230 -22.77 13.60 -10.76
C ASP A 230 -21.33 13.66 -11.30
N ILE A 231 -20.61 14.78 -11.08
CA ILE A 231 -19.23 14.98 -11.55
C ILE A 231 -18.33 13.77 -11.26
N MET A 232 -18.34 13.25 -10.04
CA MET A 232 -17.53 12.09 -9.63
C MET A 232 -18.00 10.75 -10.21
N LYS A 233 -19.23 10.68 -10.73
CA LYS A 233 -19.74 9.51 -11.43
C LYS A 233 -19.40 9.52 -12.93
N HIS A 234 -18.87 10.64 -13.44
CA HIS A 234 -18.55 10.80 -14.86
C HIS A 234 -17.59 9.69 -15.35
N PRO A 235 -17.89 9.03 -16.50
CA PRO A 235 -17.11 7.89 -16.98
C PRO A 235 -15.61 8.19 -17.17
N VAL A 236 -15.27 9.39 -17.62
CA VAL A 236 -13.88 9.80 -17.84
C VAL A 236 -13.13 9.93 -16.51
N ILE A 237 -13.76 10.48 -15.46
CA ILE A 237 -13.14 10.56 -14.13
C ILE A 237 -12.88 9.15 -13.58
N LYS A 238 -13.88 8.26 -13.68
CA LYS A 238 -13.71 6.86 -13.28
C LYS A 238 -12.60 6.17 -14.08
N GLY A 239 -12.52 6.43 -15.39
CA GLY A 239 -11.48 5.92 -16.27
C GLY A 239 -10.08 6.38 -15.87
N LEU A 240 -9.91 7.67 -15.57
CA LEU A 240 -8.64 8.24 -15.11
C LEU A 240 -8.17 7.63 -13.79
N ILE A 241 -9.08 7.46 -12.83
CA ILE A 241 -8.77 6.84 -11.54
C ILE A 241 -8.37 5.37 -11.76
N ARG A 242 -9.22 4.59 -12.43
CA ARG A 242 -8.96 3.16 -12.69
C ARG A 242 -7.67 2.94 -13.46
N GLY A 243 -7.46 3.68 -14.55
CA GLY A 243 -6.25 3.59 -15.37
C GLY A 243 -4.99 3.93 -14.58
N SER A 244 -5.07 4.89 -13.66
CA SER A 244 -3.93 5.23 -12.81
C SER A 244 -3.61 4.16 -11.76
N GLN A 245 -4.62 3.47 -11.22
CA GLN A 245 -4.41 2.37 -10.29
C GLN A 245 -3.79 1.15 -10.99
N MET A 246 -4.20 0.87 -12.24
CA MET A 246 -3.64 -0.23 -13.03
C MET A 246 -2.18 0.02 -13.46
N SER A 247 -1.76 1.29 -13.54
CA SER A 247 -0.40 1.66 -13.93
C SER A 247 0.52 1.97 -12.74
N SER A 248 0.01 1.94 -11.50
CA SER A 248 0.87 2.19 -10.34
C SER A 248 1.73 0.96 -10.04
N VAL A 249 3.04 1.17 -9.99
CA VAL A 249 4.03 0.18 -9.53
C VAL A 249 3.68 -0.29 -8.12
N ASP A 250 3.87 -1.59 -7.87
CA ASP A 250 3.56 -2.25 -6.61
C ASP A 250 3.99 -1.41 -5.40
N VAL A 251 3.02 -1.19 -4.51
CA VAL A 251 3.25 -0.53 -3.22
C VAL A 251 4.34 -1.32 -2.50
N ARG A 252 5.48 -0.68 -2.21
CA ARG A 252 6.53 -1.25 -1.36
C ARG A 252 5.93 -1.53 0.01
N GLN A 253 5.43 -2.74 0.21
CA GLN A 253 5.00 -3.18 1.52
C GLN A 253 6.22 -3.31 2.40
N SER A 254 6.11 -2.81 3.63
CA SER A 254 7.10 -3.09 4.66
C SER A 254 7.18 -4.60 4.86
N ARG A 255 8.38 -5.16 4.83
CA ARG A 255 8.57 -6.56 5.17
C ARG A 255 8.10 -6.82 6.60
N VAL A 256 7.58 -8.00 6.84
CA VAL A 256 7.29 -8.47 8.20
C VAL A 256 8.62 -8.64 8.93
N LEU A 257 8.66 -8.27 10.22
CA LEU A 257 9.81 -8.52 11.08
C LEU A 257 10.01 -10.02 11.24
N THR A 258 11.26 -10.47 11.22
CA THR A 258 11.60 -11.86 11.49
C THR A 258 11.56 -12.12 13.00
N VAL A 259 11.41 -13.38 13.40
CA VAL A 259 11.36 -13.77 14.82
C VAL A 259 12.62 -13.32 15.57
N SER A 260 13.81 -13.44 14.95
CA SER A 260 15.07 -12.96 15.55
C SER A 260 15.11 -11.45 15.76
N GLU A 261 14.49 -10.67 14.87
CA GLU A 261 14.39 -9.21 15.01
C GLU A 261 13.37 -8.81 16.07
N VAL A 262 12.28 -9.57 16.21
CA VAL A 262 11.31 -9.35 17.28
C VAL A 262 11.95 -9.66 18.63
N LEU A 263 12.66 -10.79 18.76
CA LEU A 263 13.37 -11.14 20.00
C LEU A 263 14.44 -10.11 20.37
N ALA A 264 15.20 -9.60 19.38
CA ALA A 264 16.17 -8.54 19.62
C ALA A 264 15.51 -7.23 20.09
N LEU A 265 14.33 -6.89 19.56
CA LEU A 265 13.56 -5.73 20.02
C LEU A 265 13.00 -5.93 21.43
N GLU A 266 12.56 -7.14 21.78
CA GLU A 266 12.08 -7.49 23.12
C GLU A 266 13.21 -7.42 24.14
N ASP A 267 14.39 -7.96 23.84
CA ASP A 267 15.57 -7.88 24.69
C ASP A 267 16.02 -6.42 24.89
N MET A 268 16.02 -5.61 23.82
CA MET A 268 16.34 -4.17 23.89
C MET A 268 15.32 -3.37 24.71
N LEU A 269 14.06 -3.79 24.76
CA LEU A 269 12.99 -3.11 25.49
C LEU A 269 12.91 -3.58 26.95
N GLY A 270 13.33 -4.82 27.22
CA GLY A 270 13.42 -5.41 28.56
C GLY A 270 14.67 -5.01 29.35
N ASP A 271 15.66 -4.42 28.68
CA ASP A 271 16.84 -3.85 29.32
C ASP A 271 16.48 -2.47 29.92
N GLU A 272 15.99 -2.46 31.16
CA GLU A 272 15.64 -1.25 31.94
C GLU A 272 16.85 -0.32 32.21
N SER A 273 18.04 -0.66 31.73
CA SER A 273 19.26 0.15 31.85
C SER A 273 19.38 1.27 30.78
N LEU A 274 18.47 1.30 29.80
CA LEU A 274 18.40 2.39 28.83
C LEU A 274 17.48 3.50 29.37
N ASP A 275 18.10 4.60 29.83
CA ASP A 275 17.41 5.80 30.30
C ASP A 275 16.29 6.23 29.34
N PRO A 276 15.12 6.63 29.86
CA PRO A 276 14.03 7.11 29.04
C PRO A 276 14.37 8.50 28.47
N VAL A 277 15.02 8.50 27.31
CA VAL A 277 15.06 9.60 26.33
C VAL A 277 15.70 10.91 26.83
N ASP A 278 16.96 11.15 26.43
CA ASP A 278 17.49 12.49 26.13
C ASP A 278 17.28 12.84 24.63
#